data_AF-A0A534VJJ5-F1
#
_entry.id   AF-A0A534VJJ5-F1
#
_cell.length_a   1.000
_cell.length_b   1.000
_cell.length_c   1.000
_cell.angle_alpha   90.00
_cell.angle_beta   90.00
_cell.angle_gamma   90.00
#
_symmetry.space_group_name_H-M   'P 1'
#
loop_
_entity.id
_entity.type
_entity.pdbx_description
1 polymer ?
#
loop_
_entity_poly.entity_id
_entity_poly.type
_entity_poly.pdbx_seq_one_letter_code
_entity_poly.pdbx_strand_id
1 'polypeptide(L)'
;DYVVRKAVSFSLATSAVLIPGGMALFALCQEVGSEGPVIVACAAVGLALLSVVLIPTLQEALETRVHRAFFPQLYDYRRRLQELPAALVHLVDRSQLVRRLGESLAAILDVETCEIFLPDENGRRLALAYPSPGVPEPLAEAIARDLEQLAEPVLASEVEALSPAVASLFHARGWEVGIPLRVNDRQNGFVGLGQKKDFRIFSGEDLQLLSAVAGGATVALENASLSRQLRRSEAVLERANRLSSLGMLAAGLAHEIRNPLVAVKTFLDLLPQRLNDAQFLSEFRELSLSELRRVTDLIADLLTLGKSRTASDRWSSTHTGSPTCRRCRRIRTSSSRSC
;
A
#
# COMPACT_ATOMS: atom_id res chain seq x y z
N ASP A 1 -16.34 -13.44 -30.63
CA ASP A 1 -17.21 -12.33 -30.12
C ASP A 1 -17.10 -11.00 -30.86
N TYR A 2 -15.91 -10.45 -31.13
CA TYR A 2 -15.78 -9.16 -31.83
C TYR A 2 -16.39 -9.13 -33.23
N VAL A 3 -16.16 -10.17 -34.05
CA VAL A 3 -16.68 -10.27 -35.43
C VAL A 3 -18.21 -10.38 -35.46
N VAL A 4 -18.79 -11.21 -34.60
CA VAL A 4 -20.25 -11.36 -34.47
C VAL A 4 -20.89 -10.05 -34.01
N ARG A 5 -20.26 -9.35 -33.07
CA ARG A 5 -20.74 -8.06 -32.54
C ARG A 5 -20.75 -6.96 -33.61
N LYS A 6 -19.68 -6.86 -34.38
CA LYS A 6 -19.55 -5.88 -35.48
C LYS A 6 -20.52 -6.18 -36.62
N ALA A 7 -20.77 -7.47 -36.90
CA ALA A 7 -21.78 -7.88 -37.86
C ALA A 7 -23.21 -7.53 -37.41
N VAL A 8 -23.53 -7.69 -36.13
CA VAL A 8 -24.85 -7.36 -35.57
C VAL A 8 -25.07 -5.85 -35.47
N SER A 9 -24.07 -5.06 -35.05
CA SER A 9 -24.19 -3.59 -35.02
C SER A 9 -24.34 -3.02 -36.44
N PHE A 10 -23.59 -3.56 -37.41
CA PHE A 10 -23.69 -3.20 -38.82
C PHE A 10 -25.07 -3.52 -39.40
N SER A 11 -25.62 -4.71 -39.15
CA SER A 11 -26.94 -5.11 -39.68
C SER A 11 -28.09 -4.30 -39.07
N LEU A 12 -28.03 -3.99 -37.78
CA LEU A 12 -29.00 -3.13 -37.09
C LEU A 12 -28.97 -1.69 -37.63
N ALA A 13 -27.78 -1.09 -37.74
CA ALA A 13 -27.64 0.27 -38.26
C ALA A 13 -28.08 0.37 -39.73
N THR A 14 -27.71 -0.62 -40.55
CA THR A 14 -28.11 -0.67 -41.96
C THR A 14 -29.62 -0.81 -42.10
N SER A 15 -30.24 -1.68 -41.29
CA SER A 15 -31.71 -1.86 -41.30
C SER A 15 -32.44 -0.60 -40.82
N ALA A 16 -31.93 0.08 -39.80
CA ALA A 16 -32.51 1.31 -39.26
C ALA A 16 -32.48 2.49 -40.26
N VAL A 17 -31.56 2.48 -41.24
CA VAL A 17 -31.44 3.53 -42.25
C VAL A 17 -32.13 3.16 -43.56
N LEU A 18 -31.93 1.93 -44.06
CA LEU A 18 -32.45 1.51 -45.36
C LEU A 18 -33.95 1.22 -45.34
N ILE A 19 -34.52 0.68 -44.24
CA ILE A 19 -35.95 0.36 -44.19
C ILE A 19 -36.80 1.64 -44.23
N PRO A 20 -36.58 2.66 -43.37
CA PRO A 20 -37.37 3.91 -43.43
C PRO A 20 -37.09 4.69 -44.71
N GLY A 21 -35.84 4.71 -45.17
CA GLY A 21 -35.46 5.37 -46.42
C GLY A 21 -36.12 4.75 -47.65
N GLY A 22 -36.15 3.42 -47.72
CA GLY A 22 -36.83 2.68 -48.78
C GLY A 22 -38.34 2.86 -48.74
N MET A 23 -38.95 2.87 -47.55
CA MET A 23 -40.39 3.17 -47.41
C MET A 23 -40.73 4.59 -47.86
N ALA A 24 -39.90 5.58 -47.53
CA ALA A 24 -40.07 6.95 -47.98
C ALA A 24 -39.92 7.09 -49.51
N LEU A 25 -38.94 6.40 -50.11
CA LEU A 25 -38.75 6.38 -51.55
C LEU A 25 -39.91 5.68 -52.28
N PHE A 26 -40.44 4.59 -51.70
CA PHE A 26 -41.60 3.88 -52.23
C PHE A 26 -42.87 4.75 -52.17
N ALA A 27 -43.10 5.44 -51.06
CA ALA A 27 -44.21 6.39 -50.94
C ALA A 27 -44.11 7.53 -51.96
N LEU A 28 -42.91 8.09 -52.14
CA LEU A 28 -42.63 9.13 -53.14
C LEU A 28 -42.89 8.63 -54.57
N CYS A 29 -42.55 7.37 -54.86
CA CYS A 29 -42.83 6.74 -56.16
C CYS A 29 -44.33 6.62 -56.43
N GLN A 30 -45.14 6.35 -55.40
CA GLN A 30 -46.59 6.29 -55.54
C GLN A 30 -47.24 7.67 -55.75
N GLU A 31 -46.71 8.73 -55.13
CA GLU A 31 -47.23 10.10 -55.28
C GLU A 31 -46.87 10.75 -56.63
N VAL A 32 -45.64 10.55 -57.11
CA VAL A 32 -45.13 11.25 -58.30
C VAL A 32 -45.58 10.59 -59.62
N GLY A 33 -45.96 9.31 -59.58
CA GLY A 33 -46.39 8.56 -60.77
C GLY A 33 -45.29 8.46 -61.84
N SER A 34 -45.65 8.05 -63.06
CA SER A 34 -44.70 7.79 -64.16
C SER A 34 -44.07 9.03 -64.78
N GLU A 35 -44.49 10.24 -64.41
CA GLU A 35 -44.05 11.49 -65.04
C GLU A 35 -42.81 12.13 -64.39
N GLY A 36 -42.33 11.62 -63.25
CA GLY A 36 -41.17 12.18 -62.54
C GLY A 36 -40.00 11.22 -62.27
N PRO A 37 -39.50 10.43 -63.25
CA PRO A 37 -38.41 9.47 -63.01
C PRO A 37 -37.11 10.14 -62.53
N VAL A 38 -36.86 11.39 -62.95
CA VAL A 38 -35.68 12.16 -62.54
C VAL A 38 -35.73 12.52 -61.05
N ILE A 39 -36.91 12.87 -60.53
CA ILE A 39 -37.09 13.25 -59.12
C ILE A 39 -36.86 12.03 -58.21
N VAL A 40 -37.41 10.88 -58.58
CA VAL A 40 -37.21 9.62 -57.85
C VAL A 40 -35.74 9.19 -57.89
N ALA A 41 -35.06 9.34 -59.03
CA ALA A 41 -33.63 9.03 -59.15
C ALA A 41 -32.76 9.95 -58.27
N CYS A 42 -33.03 11.25 -58.26
CA CYS A 42 -32.32 12.20 -57.40
C CYS A 42 -32.56 11.90 -55.90
N ALA A 43 -33.79 11.56 -55.51
CA ALA A 43 -34.12 11.17 -54.14
C ALA A 43 -33.41 9.87 -53.72
N ALA A 44 -33.34 8.88 -54.62
CA ALA A 44 -32.62 7.63 -54.37
C ALA A 44 -31.11 7.85 -54.19
N VAL A 45 -30.48 8.69 -55.02
CA VAL A 45 -29.06 9.06 -54.90
C VAL A 45 -28.82 9.84 -53.61
N GLY A 46 -29.70 10.77 -53.27
CA GLY A 46 -29.64 11.53 -52.01
C GLY A 46 -29.73 10.63 -50.79
N LEU A 47 -30.65 9.67 -50.78
CA LEU A 47 -30.79 8.67 -49.73
C LEU A 47 -29.54 7.78 -49.63
N ALA A 48 -28.98 7.34 -50.76
CA ALA A 48 -27.75 6.55 -50.78
C ALA A 48 -26.57 7.33 -50.17
N LEU A 49 -26.37 8.60 -50.55
CA LEU A 49 -25.33 9.46 -49.98
C LEU A 49 -25.55 9.73 -48.49
N LEU A 50 -26.80 9.97 -48.08
CA LEU A 50 -27.15 10.14 -46.67
C LEU A 50 -26.85 8.87 -45.87
N SER A 51 -27.16 7.70 -46.43
CA SER A 51 -26.89 6.41 -45.77
C SER A 51 -25.40 6.17 -45.54
N VAL A 52 -24.52 6.59 -46.46
CA VAL A 52 -23.06 6.49 -46.31
C VAL A 52 -22.54 7.28 -45.11
N VAL A 53 -23.17 8.41 -44.77
CA VAL A 53 -22.79 9.24 -43.61
C VAL A 53 -23.52 8.79 -42.33
N LEU A 54 -24.79 8.40 -42.46
CA LEU A 54 -25.65 8.08 -41.32
C LEU A 54 -25.33 6.70 -40.73
N ILE A 55 -24.99 5.70 -41.57
CA ILE A 55 -24.67 4.35 -41.09
C ILE A 55 -23.46 4.34 -40.14
N PRO A 56 -22.29 4.91 -40.45
CA PRO A 56 -21.14 4.90 -39.54
C PRO A 56 -21.39 5.71 -38.25
N THR A 57 -22.10 6.85 -38.33
CA THR A 57 -22.45 7.65 -37.13
C THR A 57 -23.46 6.93 -36.24
N LEU A 58 -24.47 6.25 -36.82
CA LEU A 58 -25.39 5.41 -36.07
C LEU A 58 -24.68 4.20 -35.46
N GLN A 59 -23.70 3.62 -36.15
CA GLN A 59 -22.90 2.49 -35.64
C GLN A 59 -22.13 2.89 -34.39
N GLU A 60 -21.40 4.00 -34.39
CA GLU A 60 -20.69 4.48 -33.20
C GLU A 60 -21.66 4.76 -32.03
N ALA A 61 -22.82 5.35 -32.32
CA ALA A 61 -23.84 5.62 -31.30
C ALA A 61 -24.50 4.34 -30.76
N LEU A 62 -24.80 3.37 -31.62
CA LEU A 62 -25.36 2.07 -31.22
C LEU A 62 -24.34 1.26 -30.44
N GLU A 63 -23.08 1.22 -30.85
CA GLU A 63 -22.02 0.51 -30.12
C GLU A 63 -21.92 1.06 -28.69
N THR A 64 -21.95 2.38 -28.51
CA THR A 64 -21.87 3.00 -27.18
C THR A 64 -23.09 2.69 -26.29
N ARG A 65 -24.31 2.66 -26.84
CA ARG A 65 -25.55 2.39 -26.09
C ARG A 65 -25.79 0.90 -25.84
N VAL A 66 -25.57 0.05 -26.84
CA VAL A 66 -25.65 -1.43 -26.71
C VAL A 66 -24.62 -1.90 -25.70
N HIS A 67 -23.41 -1.33 -25.69
CA HIS A 67 -22.38 -1.64 -24.70
C HIS A 67 -22.84 -1.39 -23.26
N ARG A 68 -23.64 -0.34 -23.02
CA ARG A 68 -24.15 -0.01 -21.68
C ARG A 68 -25.39 -0.82 -21.29
N ALA A 69 -26.23 -1.17 -22.26
CA ALA A 69 -27.48 -1.89 -22.04
C ALA A 69 -27.31 -3.42 -21.97
N PHE A 70 -26.37 -3.99 -22.72
CA PHE A 70 -26.17 -5.45 -22.81
C PHE A 70 -25.03 -5.99 -21.95
N PHE A 71 -24.07 -5.16 -21.51
CA PHE A 71 -22.94 -5.62 -20.68
C PHE A 71 -22.56 -4.70 -19.49
N PRO A 72 -23.48 -4.36 -18.56
CA PRO A 72 -23.13 -3.58 -17.37
C PRO A 72 -21.99 -4.19 -16.52
N GLN A 73 -21.91 -5.53 -16.49
CA GLN A 73 -21.02 -6.26 -15.56
C GLN A 73 -19.54 -6.32 -16.00
N LEU A 74 -19.25 -6.27 -17.31
CA LEU A 74 -17.87 -6.39 -17.82
C LEU A 74 -17.07 -5.07 -17.72
N TYR A 75 -17.75 -3.92 -17.71
CA TYR A 75 -17.05 -2.64 -17.61
C TYR A 75 -16.66 -2.31 -16.16
N ASP A 76 -17.51 -2.69 -15.21
CA ASP A 76 -17.29 -2.41 -13.79
C ASP A 76 -16.11 -3.22 -13.21
N TYR A 77 -15.89 -4.48 -13.62
CA TYR A 77 -14.76 -5.26 -13.09
C TYR A 77 -13.42 -4.69 -13.54
N ARG A 78 -13.25 -4.36 -14.83
CA ARG A 78 -11.98 -3.83 -15.38
C ARG A 78 -11.58 -2.56 -14.67
N ARG A 79 -12.54 -1.65 -14.50
CA ARG A 79 -12.34 -0.39 -13.81
C ARG A 79 -11.94 -0.59 -12.35
N ARG A 80 -12.64 -1.48 -11.62
CA ARG A 80 -12.29 -1.80 -10.22
C ARG A 80 -10.90 -2.42 -10.10
N LEU A 81 -10.52 -3.27 -11.05
CA LEU A 81 -9.19 -3.90 -11.08
C LEU A 81 -8.10 -2.85 -11.35
N GLN A 82 -8.33 -1.90 -12.26
CA GLN A 82 -7.41 -0.81 -12.55
C GLN A 82 -7.27 0.22 -11.42
N GLU A 83 -8.33 0.45 -10.63
CA GLU A 83 -8.30 1.36 -9.47
C GLU A 83 -7.64 0.71 -8.23
N LEU A 84 -7.54 -0.62 -8.18
CA LEU A 84 -7.04 -1.38 -7.03
C LEU A 84 -5.59 -1.02 -6.65
N PRO A 85 -4.60 -0.94 -7.57
CA PRO A 85 -3.23 -0.59 -7.22
C PRO A 85 -3.11 0.75 -6.48
N ALA A 86 -3.83 1.77 -6.92
CA ALA A 86 -3.80 3.10 -6.29
C ALA A 86 -4.29 3.05 -4.84
N ALA A 87 -5.28 2.22 -4.54
CA ALA A 87 -5.78 2.02 -3.17
C ALA A 87 -4.77 1.31 -2.27
N LEU A 88 -3.90 0.45 -2.81
CA LEU A 88 -2.91 -0.30 -2.04
C LEU A 88 -1.69 0.52 -1.63
N VAL A 89 -1.27 1.49 -2.45
CA VAL A 89 -0.04 2.28 -2.22
C VAL A 89 -0.09 3.09 -0.91
N HIS A 90 -1.28 3.42 -0.41
CA HIS A 90 -1.44 4.12 0.86
C HIS A 90 -1.29 3.24 2.10
N LEU A 91 -1.17 1.91 1.94
CA LEU A 91 -1.02 0.97 3.04
C LEU A 91 0.46 0.74 3.37
N VAL A 92 0.87 1.12 4.57
CA VAL A 92 2.25 0.94 5.06
C VAL A 92 2.47 -0.46 5.67
N ASP A 93 1.40 -1.12 6.12
CA ASP A 93 1.49 -2.43 6.73
C ASP A 93 1.37 -3.55 5.69
N ARG A 94 2.44 -4.34 5.53
CA ARG A 94 2.50 -5.51 4.64
C ARG A 94 1.32 -6.48 4.86
N SER A 95 0.96 -6.77 6.10
CA SER A 95 -0.13 -7.72 6.41
C SER A 95 -1.49 -7.19 5.97
N GLN A 96 -1.76 -5.90 6.21
CA GLN A 96 -3.00 -5.26 5.78
C GLN A 96 -3.08 -5.13 4.26
N LEU A 97 -1.96 -4.82 3.60
CA LEU A 97 -1.86 -4.71 2.16
C LEU A 97 -2.17 -6.04 1.48
N VAL A 98 -1.52 -7.12 1.92
CA VAL A 98 -1.74 -8.47 1.40
C VAL A 98 -3.19 -8.90 1.59
N ARG A 99 -3.74 -8.69 2.80
CA ARG A 99 -5.13 -8.99 3.08
C ARG A 99 -6.08 -8.21 2.17
N ARG A 100 -5.83 -6.91 1.99
CA ARG A 100 -6.70 -6.06 1.17
C ARG A 100 -6.62 -6.39 -0.31
N LEU A 101 -5.43 -6.72 -0.80
CA LEU A 101 -5.21 -7.21 -2.17
C LEU A 101 -5.99 -8.50 -2.41
N GLY A 102 -5.83 -9.49 -1.52
CA GLY A 102 -6.52 -10.77 -1.62
C GLY A 102 -8.04 -10.65 -1.55
N GLU A 103 -8.56 -9.90 -0.57
CA GLU A 103 -10.00 -9.63 -0.42
C GLU A 103 -10.57 -8.97 -1.68
N SER A 104 -9.85 -8.00 -2.24
CA SER A 104 -10.32 -7.23 -3.39
C SER A 104 -10.23 -8.04 -4.69
N LEU A 105 -9.16 -8.81 -4.91
CA LEU A 105 -9.05 -9.71 -6.06
C LEU A 105 -10.14 -10.78 -6.03
N ALA A 106 -10.35 -11.42 -4.89
CA ALA A 106 -11.40 -12.42 -4.72
C ALA A 106 -12.79 -11.84 -5.00
N ALA A 107 -13.08 -10.63 -4.49
CA ALA A 107 -14.37 -9.98 -4.66
C ALA A 107 -14.61 -9.41 -6.07
N ILE A 108 -13.58 -8.87 -6.74
CA ILE A 108 -13.72 -8.28 -8.07
C ILE A 108 -13.82 -9.35 -9.15
N LEU A 109 -13.04 -10.43 -9.02
CA LEU A 109 -13.01 -11.53 -10.01
C LEU A 109 -14.07 -12.60 -9.74
N ASP A 110 -14.68 -12.58 -8.55
CA ASP A 110 -15.63 -13.58 -8.05
C ASP A 110 -15.12 -15.02 -8.24
N VAL A 111 -13.90 -15.26 -7.75
CA VAL A 111 -13.22 -16.57 -7.84
C VAL A 111 -13.52 -17.45 -6.61
N GLU A 112 -13.41 -18.76 -6.80
CA GLU A 112 -13.57 -19.75 -5.72
C GLU A 112 -12.45 -19.66 -4.69
N THR A 113 -11.21 -19.51 -5.15
CA THR A 113 -10.02 -19.41 -4.30
C THR A 113 -9.13 -18.26 -4.74
N CYS A 114 -8.53 -17.58 -3.77
CA CYS A 114 -7.51 -16.56 -4.00
C CYS A 114 -6.47 -16.69 -2.90
N GLU A 115 -5.24 -17.02 -3.30
CA GLU A 115 -4.14 -17.25 -2.39
C GLU A 115 -2.93 -16.41 -2.81
N ILE A 116 -2.25 -15.82 -1.83
CA ILE A 116 -1.08 -14.99 -2.07
C ILE A 116 0.07 -15.59 -1.27
N PHE A 117 1.15 -15.92 -1.97
CA PHE A 117 2.40 -16.40 -1.41
C PHE A 117 3.43 -15.28 -1.47
N LEU A 118 4.11 -15.04 -0.36
CA LEU A 118 5.20 -14.08 -0.29
C LEU A 118 6.45 -14.71 0.33
N PRO A 119 7.65 -14.19 0.04
CA PRO A 119 8.86 -14.67 0.68
C PRO A 119 8.80 -14.39 2.19
N ASP A 120 9.25 -15.38 2.95
CA ASP A 120 9.50 -15.28 4.39
C ASP A 120 10.53 -14.17 4.70
N GLU A 121 10.68 -13.76 5.96
CA GLU A 121 11.61 -12.69 6.37
C GLU A 121 13.07 -12.95 5.94
N ASN A 122 13.44 -14.22 5.77
CA ASN A 122 14.77 -14.64 5.29
C ASN A 122 14.89 -14.67 3.75
N GLY A 123 13.81 -14.41 3.01
CA GLY A 123 13.82 -14.35 1.55
C GLY A 123 14.04 -15.68 0.81
N ARG A 124 14.02 -16.81 1.53
CA ARG A 124 14.39 -18.13 0.98
C ARG A 124 13.22 -19.04 0.61
N ARG A 125 12.05 -18.82 1.20
CA ARG A 125 10.87 -19.68 1.02
C ARG A 125 9.65 -18.81 0.81
N LEU A 126 8.83 -19.17 -0.17
CA LEU A 126 7.50 -18.61 -0.35
C LEU A 126 6.55 -19.25 0.66
N ALA A 127 5.85 -18.45 1.44
CA ALA A 127 4.86 -18.90 2.41
C ALA A 127 3.51 -18.25 2.14
N LEU A 128 2.44 -18.97 2.45
CA LEU A 128 1.07 -18.48 2.32
C LEU A 128 0.88 -17.25 3.22
N ALA A 129 0.56 -16.12 2.61
CA ALA A 129 0.35 -14.82 3.26
C ALA A 129 -1.11 -14.37 3.20
N TYR A 130 -1.89 -14.84 2.22
CA TYR A 130 -3.34 -14.68 2.15
C TYR A 130 -4.01 -15.95 1.63
N PRO A 131 -5.14 -16.40 2.20
CA PRO A 131 -5.64 -15.97 3.51
C PRO A 131 -4.57 -16.26 4.57
N SER A 132 -4.41 -15.38 5.57
CA SER A 132 -3.34 -15.53 6.57
C SER A 132 -3.58 -16.83 7.34
N PRO A 133 -2.72 -17.84 7.17
CA PRO A 133 -2.90 -19.07 7.92
C PRO A 133 -2.50 -18.80 9.37
N GLY A 134 -3.20 -19.40 10.33
CA GLY A 134 -2.80 -19.30 11.75
C GLY A 134 -1.42 -19.88 12.01
N VAL A 135 -0.94 -20.78 11.12
CA VAL A 135 0.38 -21.41 11.15
C VAL A 135 1.05 -21.18 9.80
N PRO A 136 2.33 -20.78 9.73
CA PRO A 136 3.03 -20.60 8.46
C PRO A 136 3.02 -21.88 7.61
N GLU A 137 2.56 -21.77 6.37
CA GLU A 137 2.54 -22.85 5.39
C GLU A 137 3.53 -22.54 4.25
N PRO A 138 4.80 -22.93 4.38
CA PRO A 138 5.80 -22.69 3.34
C PRO A 138 5.68 -23.68 2.19
N LEU A 139 5.94 -23.21 0.98
CA LEU A 139 6.09 -24.04 -0.20
C LEU A 139 7.43 -24.80 -0.16
N ALA A 140 7.47 -25.98 -0.79
CA ALA A 140 8.71 -26.70 -1.01
C ALA A 140 9.68 -25.86 -1.86
N GLU A 141 10.97 -25.85 -1.49
CA GLU A 141 12.00 -25.01 -2.16
C GLU A 141 12.13 -25.29 -3.66
N ALA A 142 11.92 -26.54 -4.09
CA ALA A 142 11.92 -26.88 -5.52
C ALA A 142 10.81 -26.17 -6.27
N ILE A 143 9.58 -26.21 -5.74
CA ILE A 143 8.41 -25.57 -6.36
C ILE A 143 8.56 -24.04 -6.32
N ALA A 144 9.10 -23.49 -5.22
CA ALA A 144 9.36 -22.06 -5.13
C ALA A 144 10.33 -21.58 -6.22
N ARG A 145 11.40 -22.33 -6.49
CA ARG A 145 12.36 -22.01 -7.58
C ARG A 145 11.74 -22.12 -8.96
N ASP A 146 10.90 -23.13 -9.20
CA ASP A 146 10.22 -23.26 -10.50
C ASP A 146 9.23 -22.10 -10.70
N LEU A 147 8.51 -21.69 -9.64
CA LEU A 147 7.64 -20.51 -9.68
C LEU A 147 8.41 -19.21 -9.91
N GLU A 148 9.66 -19.10 -9.45
CA GLU A 148 10.52 -17.92 -9.68
C GLU A 148 10.91 -17.71 -11.16
N GLN A 149 10.84 -18.78 -11.97
CA GLN A 149 11.12 -18.72 -13.41
C GLN A 149 9.94 -18.14 -14.22
N LEU A 150 8.75 -18.05 -13.62
CA LEU A 150 7.58 -17.48 -14.27
C LEU A 150 7.66 -15.95 -14.26
N ALA A 151 7.75 -15.35 -15.44
CA ALA A 151 7.77 -13.90 -15.61
C ALA A 151 6.39 -13.30 -15.89
N GLU A 152 5.50 -14.08 -16.50
CA GLU A 152 4.17 -13.66 -16.93
C GLU A 152 3.07 -14.49 -16.24
N PRO A 153 1.83 -14.00 -16.18
CA PRO A 153 0.71 -14.79 -15.72
C PRO A 153 0.58 -16.07 -16.54
N VAL A 154 0.35 -17.20 -15.89
CA VAL A 154 0.31 -18.52 -16.50
C VAL A 154 -0.99 -19.23 -16.17
N LEU A 155 -1.57 -19.91 -17.15
CA LEU A 155 -2.75 -20.75 -16.96
C LEU A 155 -2.35 -22.16 -16.49
N ALA A 156 -3.22 -22.82 -15.72
CA ALA A 156 -2.99 -24.19 -15.26
C ALA A 156 -2.62 -25.15 -16.42
N SER A 157 -3.28 -25.01 -17.57
CA SER A 157 -3.00 -25.79 -18.78
C SER A 157 -1.62 -25.53 -19.39
N GLU A 158 -1.04 -24.36 -19.18
CA GLU A 158 0.29 -24.00 -19.69
C GLU A 158 1.40 -24.49 -18.74
N VAL A 159 1.14 -24.48 -17.42
CA VAL A 159 2.08 -24.97 -16.41
C VAL A 159 2.34 -26.47 -16.54
N GLU A 160 1.32 -27.25 -16.95
CA GLU A 160 1.46 -28.70 -17.20
C GLU A 160 2.59 -29.03 -18.17
N ALA A 161 2.81 -28.19 -19.17
CA ALA A 161 3.90 -28.35 -20.14
C ALA A 161 5.27 -27.91 -19.59
N LEU A 162 5.31 -27.09 -18.54
CA LEU A 162 6.52 -26.42 -18.03
C LEU A 162 7.15 -27.16 -16.85
N SER A 163 6.38 -27.45 -15.80
CA SER A 163 6.85 -28.17 -14.61
C SER A 163 5.74 -29.04 -14.00
N PRO A 164 5.90 -30.38 -13.99
CA PRO A 164 4.94 -31.28 -13.36
C PRO A 164 4.71 -31.01 -11.87
N ALA A 165 5.73 -30.50 -11.16
CA ALA A 165 5.64 -30.19 -9.75
C ALA A 165 4.76 -28.98 -9.49
N VAL A 166 4.90 -27.92 -10.30
CA VAL A 166 4.07 -26.72 -10.21
C VAL A 166 2.64 -27.04 -10.67
N ALA A 167 2.47 -27.85 -11.72
CA ALA A 167 1.15 -28.29 -12.18
C ALA A 167 0.40 -29.07 -11.08
N SER A 168 1.09 -29.98 -10.39
CA SER A 168 0.52 -30.72 -9.25
C SER A 168 0.07 -29.77 -8.13
N LEU A 169 0.80 -28.68 -7.90
CA LEU A 169 0.41 -27.66 -6.92
C LEU A 169 -0.86 -26.93 -7.34
N PHE A 170 -0.94 -26.51 -8.61
CA PHE A 170 -2.13 -25.84 -9.15
C PHE A 170 -3.37 -26.72 -9.00
N HIS A 171 -3.25 -28.00 -9.37
CA HIS A 171 -4.33 -28.98 -9.20
C HIS A 171 -4.71 -29.18 -7.74
N ALA A 172 -3.74 -29.35 -6.84
CA ALA A 172 -4.00 -29.57 -5.42
C ALA A 172 -4.69 -28.38 -4.73
N ARG A 173 -4.43 -27.15 -5.20
CA ARG A 173 -5.01 -25.92 -4.66
C ARG A 173 -6.22 -25.39 -5.46
N GLY A 174 -6.57 -26.07 -6.55
CA GLY A 174 -7.67 -25.67 -7.44
C GLY A 174 -7.42 -24.34 -8.14
N TRP A 175 -6.16 -24.01 -8.46
CA TRP A 175 -5.80 -22.79 -9.17
C TRP A 175 -5.95 -22.96 -10.68
N GLU A 176 -6.63 -22.01 -11.31
CA GLU A 176 -6.72 -21.89 -12.76
C GLU A 176 -5.62 -20.96 -13.31
N VAL A 177 -5.26 -19.92 -12.55
CA VAL A 177 -4.29 -18.91 -12.97
C VAL A 177 -3.26 -18.65 -11.88
N GLY A 178 -2.00 -18.57 -12.29
CA GLY A 178 -0.89 -18.12 -11.47
C GLY A 178 -0.38 -16.76 -11.94
N ILE A 179 -0.25 -15.80 -11.03
CA ILE A 179 0.24 -14.45 -11.35
C ILE A 179 1.48 -14.16 -10.51
N PRO A 180 2.66 -13.99 -11.14
CA PRO A 180 3.86 -13.65 -10.39
C PRO A 180 3.82 -12.19 -9.92
N LEU A 181 4.21 -11.94 -8.66
CA LEU A 181 4.37 -10.59 -8.10
C LEU A 181 5.84 -10.18 -8.28
N ARG A 182 6.14 -9.37 -9.32
CA ARG A 182 7.52 -9.04 -9.71
C ARG A 182 7.74 -7.53 -9.83
N VAL A 183 8.92 -7.08 -9.40
CA VAL A 183 9.45 -5.72 -9.63
C VAL A 183 10.93 -5.83 -9.98
N ASN A 184 11.39 -5.11 -11.01
CA ASN A 184 12.80 -5.06 -11.43
C ASN A 184 13.45 -6.44 -11.58
N ASP A 185 12.78 -7.37 -12.29
CA ASP A 185 13.21 -8.76 -12.52
C ASP A 185 13.35 -9.64 -11.27
N ARG A 186 12.94 -9.15 -10.09
CA ARG A 186 12.89 -9.93 -8.86
C ARG A 186 11.46 -10.34 -8.54
N GLN A 187 11.26 -11.63 -8.30
CA GLN A 187 9.98 -12.15 -7.81
C GLN A 187 9.86 -11.95 -6.31
N ASN A 188 8.90 -11.12 -5.93
CA ASN A 188 8.57 -10.79 -4.55
C ASN A 188 7.35 -11.57 -4.06
N GLY A 189 6.79 -12.47 -4.87
CA GLY A 189 5.69 -13.33 -4.48
C GLY A 189 4.96 -13.96 -5.65
N PHE A 190 3.84 -14.59 -5.36
CA PHE A 190 3.00 -15.28 -6.32
C PHE A 190 1.54 -15.25 -5.87
N VAL A 191 0.60 -15.07 -6.80
CA VAL A 191 -0.83 -15.13 -6.54
C VAL A 191 -1.42 -16.30 -7.31
N GLY A 192 -2.09 -17.20 -6.61
CA GLY A 192 -2.91 -18.26 -7.20
C GLY A 192 -4.38 -17.86 -7.17
N LEU A 193 -5.05 -17.95 -8.32
CA LEU A 193 -6.47 -17.72 -8.46
C LEU A 193 -7.16 -18.99 -8.94
N GLY A 194 -8.23 -19.37 -8.26
CA GLY A 194 -9.12 -20.44 -8.70
C GLY A 194 -10.07 -20.01 -9.81
N GLN A 195 -11.00 -20.90 -10.14
CA GLN A 195 -11.99 -20.66 -11.18
C GLN A 195 -12.93 -19.52 -10.79
N LYS A 196 -13.41 -18.78 -11.80
CA LYS A 196 -14.50 -17.82 -11.61
C LYS A 196 -15.79 -18.59 -11.32
N LYS A 197 -16.59 -18.15 -10.36
CA LYS A 197 -17.86 -18.82 -9.97
C LYS A 197 -18.91 -18.85 -11.09
N ASP A 198 -18.76 -17.96 -12.07
CA ASP A 198 -19.60 -17.93 -13.27
C ASP A 198 -19.06 -18.80 -14.41
N PHE A 199 -18.03 -19.61 -14.16
CA PHE A 199 -17.38 -20.55 -15.09
C PHE A 199 -16.81 -19.90 -16.35
N ARG A 200 -16.57 -18.58 -16.34
CA ARG A 200 -15.90 -17.90 -17.45
C ARG A 200 -14.39 -18.13 -17.38
N ILE A 201 -13.81 -18.43 -18.53
CA ILE A 201 -12.36 -18.58 -18.70
C ILE A 201 -11.67 -17.21 -18.54
N PHE A 202 -10.43 -17.20 -18.06
CA PHE A 202 -9.58 -16.02 -18.09
C PHE A 202 -9.12 -15.70 -19.52
N SER A 203 -9.47 -14.51 -20.00
CA SER A 203 -9.02 -14.04 -21.31
C SER A 203 -7.60 -13.47 -21.26
N GLY A 204 -6.91 -13.38 -22.40
CA GLY A 204 -5.61 -12.71 -22.47
C GLY A 204 -5.63 -11.25 -22.00
N GLU A 205 -6.74 -10.54 -22.22
CA GLU A 205 -6.93 -9.18 -21.67
C GLU A 205 -7.04 -9.20 -20.13
N ASP A 206 -7.68 -10.21 -19.54
CA ASP A 206 -7.74 -10.36 -18.08
C ASP A 206 -6.35 -10.60 -17.51
N LEU A 207 -5.55 -11.46 -18.14
CA LEU A 207 -4.17 -11.73 -17.72
C LEU A 207 -3.30 -10.47 -17.77
N GLN A 208 -3.45 -9.64 -18.81
CA GLN A 208 -2.74 -8.36 -18.90
C GLN A 208 -3.15 -7.39 -17.78
N LEU A 209 -4.45 -7.27 -17.49
CA LEU A 209 -4.93 -6.43 -16.39
C LEU A 209 -4.43 -6.95 -15.04
N LEU A 210 -4.46 -8.27 -14.82
CA LEU A 210 -3.96 -8.91 -13.60
C LEU A 210 -2.46 -8.71 -13.43
N SER A 211 -1.68 -8.77 -14.52
CA SER A 211 -0.25 -8.43 -14.51
C SER A 211 -0.01 -6.97 -14.09
N ALA A 212 -0.79 -6.03 -14.62
CA ALA A 212 -0.70 -4.62 -14.21
C ALA A 212 -1.02 -4.44 -12.72
N VAL A 213 -2.04 -5.15 -12.21
CA VAL A 213 -2.37 -5.14 -10.78
C VAL A 213 -1.26 -5.75 -9.93
N ALA A 214 -0.70 -6.88 -10.36
CA ALA A 214 0.42 -7.54 -9.70
C ALA A 214 1.64 -6.63 -9.61
N GLY A 215 1.98 -5.92 -10.68
CA GLY A 215 3.06 -4.92 -10.69
C GLY A 215 2.82 -3.82 -9.66
N GLY A 216 1.66 -3.18 -9.68
CA GLY A 216 1.32 -2.12 -8.73
C GLY A 216 1.26 -2.59 -7.27
N ALA A 217 0.71 -3.79 -7.03
CA ALA A 217 0.70 -4.43 -5.71
C ALA A 217 2.11 -4.74 -5.20
N THR A 218 3.00 -5.18 -6.09
CA THR A 218 4.39 -5.49 -5.74
C THR A 218 5.16 -4.23 -5.35
N VAL A 219 4.97 -3.12 -6.07
CA VAL A 219 5.54 -1.82 -5.71
C VAL A 219 5.06 -1.37 -4.33
N ALA A 220 3.77 -1.53 -4.04
CA ALA A 220 3.21 -1.17 -2.75
C ALA A 220 3.79 -2.06 -1.61
N LEU A 221 3.96 -3.36 -1.85
CA LEU A 221 4.62 -4.30 -0.92
C LEU A 221 6.08 -3.93 -0.64
N GLU A 222 6.82 -3.54 -1.67
CA GLU A 222 8.21 -3.11 -1.55
C GLU A 222 8.33 -1.81 -0.76
N ASN A 223 7.47 -0.83 -1.04
CA ASN A 223 7.38 0.42 -0.28
C ASN A 223 7.07 0.19 1.20
N ALA A 224 6.17 -0.74 1.52
CA ALA A 224 5.86 -1.13 2.89
C ALA A 224 7.08 -1.76 3.59
N SER A 225 7.83 -2.61 2.89
CA SER A 225 9.06 -3.23 3.40
C SER A 225 10.16 -2.19 3.66
N LEU A 226 10.41 -1.30 2.69
CA LEU A 226 11.39 -0.21 2.80
C LEU A 226 11.04 0.75 3.94
N SER A 227 9.77 1.15 4.06
CA SER A 227 9.29 2.01 5.15
C SER A 227 9.54 1.38 6.53
N ARG A 228 9.35 0.06 6.64
CA ARG A 228 9.63 -0.69 7.88
C ARG A 228 11.12 -0.75 8.20
N GLN A 229 11.97 -0.97 7.20
CA GLN A 229 13.43 -0.98 7.37
C GLN A 229 13.95 0.38 7.81
N LEU A 230 13.46 1.46 7.18
CA LEU A 230 13.82 2.84 7.54
C LEU A 230 13.48 3.14 9.01
N ARG A 231 12.25 2.86 9.44
CA ARG A 231 11.82 3.04 10.84
C ARG A 231 12.67 2.24 11.83
N ARG A 232 13.07 1.01 11.47
CA ARG A 232 13.97 0.20 12.30
C ARG A 232 15.36 0.83 12.40
N SER A 233 15.90 1.33 11.29
CA SER A 233 17.20 2.02 11.24
C SER A 233 17.19 3.31 12.07
N GLU A 234 16.16 4.13 11.92
CA GLU A 234 15.97 5.36 12.70
C GLU A 234 15.94 5.05 14.21
N ALA A 235 15.18 4.05 14.63
CA ALA A 235 15.11 3.64 16.04
C ALA A 235 16.46 3.15 16.58
N VAL A 236 17.28 2.48 15.75
CA VAL A 236 18.63 2.06 16.12
C VAL A 236 19.57 3.26 16.24
N LEU A 237 19.53 4.18 15.28
CA LEU A 237 20.33 5.41 15.29
C LEU A 237 19.98 6.31 16.47
N GLU A 238 18.69 6.44 16.80
CA GLU A 238 18.25 7.21 17.95
C GLU A 238 18.82 6.63 19.25
N ARG A 239 18.78 5.29 19.41
CA ARG A 239 19.40 4.61 20.56
C ARG A 239 20.91 4.80 20.61
N ALA A 240 21.59 4.69 19.47
CA ALA A 240 23.03 4.90 19.39
C ALA A 240 23.41 6.34 19.76
N ASN A 241 22.67 7.33 19.27
CA ASN A 241 22.90 8.74 19.59
C ASN A 241 22.66 9.05 21.08
N ARG A 242 21.61 8.45 21.66
CA ARG A 242 21.35 8.52 23.11
C ARG A 242 22.53 7.94 23.91
N LEU A 243 23.05 6.77 23.52
CA LEU A 243 24.17 6.13 24.20
C LEU A 243 25.48 6.93 24.04
N SER A 244 25.75 7.46 22.86
CA SER A 244 26.92 8.30 22.59
C SER A 244 26.91 9.59 23.43
N SER A 245 25.75 10.25 23.51
CA SER A 245 25.57 11.45 24.35
C SER A 245 25.82 11.13 25.82
N LEU A 246 25.28 10.01 26.32
CA LEU A 246 25.55 9.54 27.68
C LEU A 246 27.04 9.22 27.89
N GLY A 247 27.70 8.62 26.90
CA GLY A 247 29.14 8.33 26.94
C GLY A 247 29.99 9.60 27.03
N MET A 248 29.69 10.63 26.25
CA MET A 248 30.37 11.94 26.32
C MET A 248 30.16 12.62 27.67
N LEU A 249 28.93 12.62 28.19
CA LEU A 249 28.64 13.16 29.52
C LEU A 249 29.36 12.39 30.63
N ALA A 250 29.36 11.05 30.56
CA ALA A 250 30.06 10.21 31.53
C ALA A 250 31.57 10.42 31.48
N ALA A 251 32.16 10.58 30.29
CA ALA A 251 33.58 10.87 30.12
C ALA A 251 33.96 12.25 30.68
N GLY A 252 33.14 13.28 30.41
CA GLY A 252 33.30 14.62 30.99
C GLY A 252 33.22 14.59 32.51
N LEU A 253 32.21 13.91 33.06
CA LEU A 253 32.04 13.72 34.50
C LEU A 253 33.18 12.94 35.14
N ALA A 254 33.68 11.88 34.49
CA ALA A 254 34.84 11.15 34.99
C ALA A 254 36.08 12.06 35.12
N HIS A 255 36.24 13.01 34.20
CA HIS A 255 37.30 14.01 34.27
C HIS A 255 37.07 15.01 35.42
N GLU A 256 35.84 15.50 35.57
CA GLU A 256 35.47 16.44 36.63
C GLU A 256 35.48 15.83 38.04
N ILE A 257 35.23 14.52 38.19
CA ILE A 257 35.37 13.78 39.46
C ILE A 257 36.84 13.48 39.76
N ARG A 258 37.66 13.21 38.73
CA ARG A 258 39.09 12.96 38.92
C ARG A 258 39.79 14.16 39.54
N ASN A 259 39.44 15.38 39.12
CA ASN A 259 40.06 16.62 39.59
C ASN A 259 40.00 16.81 41.14
N PRO A 260 38.83 16.83 41.80
CA PRO A 260 38.70 16.92 43.25
C PRO A 260 39.40 15.76 43.96
N LEU A 261 39.30 14.53 43.43
CA LEU A 261 39.94 13.36 44.05
C LEU A 261 41.47 13.43 44.01
N VAL A 262 42.05 13.96 42.92
CA VAL A 262 43.49 14.21 42.83
C VAL A 262 43.89 15.27 43.87
N ALA A 263 43.13 16.35 44.00
CA ALA A 263 43.41 17.38 45.02
C ALA A 263 43.38 16.80 46.44
N VAL A 264 42.32 16.06 46.81
CA VAL A 264 42.20 15.39 48.12
C VAL A 264 43.35 14.40 48.34
N LYS A 265 43.72 13.64 47.32
CA LYS A 265 44.85 12.71 47.39
C LYS A 265 46.17 13.45 47.66
N THR A 266 46.45 14.53 46.93
CA THR A 266 47.69 15.31 47.14
C THR A 266 47.75 15.87 48.57
N PHE A 267 46.63 16.38 49.07
CA PHE A 267 46.50 16.84 50.44
C PHE A 267 46.76 15.71 51.45
N LEU A 268 46.24 14.50 51.21
CA LEU A 268 46.46 13.33 52.07
C LEU A 268 47.92 12.86 52.02
N ASP A 269 48.56 12.90 50.85
CA ASP A 269 49.97 12.53 50.66
C ASP A 269 50.91 13.50 51.42
N LEU A 270 50.52 14.78 51.56
CA LEU A 270 51.27 15.80 52.30
C LEU A 270 51.03 15.77 53.81
N LEU A 271 49.94 15.14 54.26
CA LEU A 271 49.54 15.08 55.67
C LEU A 271 50.67 14.61 56.61
N PRO A 272 51.39 13.50 56.33
CA PRO A 272 52.44 12.99 57.22
C PRO A 272 53.60 13.97 57.41
N GLN A 273 53.85 14.83 56.42
CA GLN A 273 54.96 15.79 56.43
C GLN A 273 54.60 17.08 57.20
N ARG A 274 53.31 17.31 57.46
CA ARG A 274 52.75 18.57 57.97
C ARG A 274 51.88 18.37 59.23
N LEU A 275 52.01 17.25 59.94
CA LEU A 275 51.19 16.90 61.11
C LEU A 275 51.22 17.93 62.26
N ASN A 276 52.29 18.73 62.37
CA ASN A 276 52.44 19.73 63.43
C ASN A 276 52.01 21.15 62.99
N ASP A 277 51.56 21.30 61.74
CA ASP A 277 51.13 22.58 61.17
C ASP A 277 49.61 22.70 61.33
N ALA A 278 49.17 23.33 62.42
CA ALA A 278 47.75 23.47 62.76
C ALA A 278 46.96 24.24 61.69
N GLN A 279 47.60 25.17 60.98
CA GLN A 279 46.98 25.94 59.90
C GLN A 279 46.75 25.03 58.68
N PHE A 280 47.76 24.26 58.29
CA PHE A 280 47.64 23.27 57.22
C PHE A 280 46.56 22.21 57.53
N LEU A 281 46.48 21.71 58.76
CA LEU A 281 45.47 20.71 59.14
C LEU A 281 44.03 21.25 59.04
N SER A 282 43.82 22.52 59.38
CA SER A 282 42.52 23.18 59.23
C SER A 282 42.16 23.34 57.76
N GLU A 283 43.08 23.85 56.95
CA GLU A 283 42.90 24.07 55.51
C GLU A 283 42.71 22.76 54.75
N PHE A 284 43.50 21.73 55.09
CA PHE A 284 43.36 20.35 54.62
C PHE A 284 41.93 19.82 54.84
N ARG A 285 41.41 19.99 56.05
CA ARG A 285 40.06 19.52 56.42
C ARG A 285 38.98 20.24 55.63
N GLU A 286 39.06 21.56 55.51
CA GLU A 286 38.06 22.36 54.80
C GLU A 286 38.06 22.07 53.29
N LEU A 287 39.23 22.09 52.65
CA LEU A 287 39.36 21.81 51.23
C LEU A 287 38.95 20.38 50.90
N SER A 288 39.38 19.39 51.69
CA SER A 288 39.02 17.99 51.42
C SER A 288 37.52 17.74 51.54
N LEU A 289 36.87 18.31 52.55
CA LEU A 289 35.41 18.22 52.71
C LEU A 289 34.67 18.95 51.58
N SER A 290 35.19 20.09 51.12
CA SER A 290 34.64 20.83 49.98
C SER A 290 34.69 20.02 48.69
N GLU A 291 35.85 19.45 48.36
CA GLU A 291 36.02 18.65 47.14
C GLU A 291 35.19 17.34 47.17
N LEU A 292 35.04 16.69 48.34
CA LEU A 292 34.15 15.53 48.50
C LEU A 292 32.66 15.87 48.34
N ARG A 293 32.21 17.03 48.84
CA ARG A 293 30.85 17.52 48.56
C ARG A 293 30.66 17.76 47.07
N ARG A 294 31.63 18.40 46.41
CA ARG A 294 31.59 18.66 44.97
C ARG A 294 31.43 17.39 44.14
N VAL A 295 32.14 16.31 44.49
CA VAL A 295 31.95 15.00 43.84
C VAL A 295 30.55 14.44 44.07
N THR A 296 30.03 14.57 45.30
CA THR A 296 28.70 14.07 45.67
C THR A 296 27.60 14.81 44.91
N ASP A 297 27.75 16.13 44.75
CA ASP A 297 26.82 16.99 44.00
C ASP A 297 26.84 16.65 42.50
N LEU A 298 28.04 16.48 41.90
CA LEU A 298 28.18 16.05 40.50
C LEU A 298 27.49 14.71 40.21
N ILE A 299 27.57 13.75 41.14
CA ILE A 299 26.90 12.45 41.01
C ILE A 299 25.37 12.62 41.13
N ALA A 300 24.91 13.47 42.05
CA ALA A 300 23.49 13.74 42.23
C ALA A 300 22.85 14.36 40.97
N ASP A 301 23.53 15.33 40.35
CA ASP A 301 23.08 15.97 39.11
C ASP A 301 22.94 14.96 37.96
N LEU A 302 23.90 14.04 37.82
CA LEU A 302 23.85 12.97 36.81
C LEU A 302 22.64 12.04 37.00
N LEU A 303 22.38 11.60 38.23
CA LEU A 303 21.25 10.73 38.55
C LEU A 303 19.89 11.42 38.29
N THR A 304 19.86 12.74 38.43
CA THR A 304 18.67 13.56 38.16
C THR A 304 18.39 13.67 36.66
N LEU A 305 19.43 13.78 35.83
CA LEU A 305 19.33 13.74 34.36
C LEU A 305 18.83 12.37 33.84
N GLY A 306 19.23 11.27 34.47
CA GLY A 306 18.74 9.92 34.13
C GLY A 306 17.27 9.68 34.48
N LYS A 307 16.76 10.30 35.55
CA LYS A 307 15.36 10.16 36.02
C LYS A 307 14.36 11.03 35.27
N SER A 308 14.74 12.22 34.82
CA SER A 308 13.78 13.16 34.19
C SER A 308 13.29 12.71 32.80
N ARG A 309 14.08 11.96 32.04
CA ARG A 309 13.73 11.54 30.66
C ARG A 309 12.77 10.34 30.59
N THR A 310 12.66 9.52 31.64
CA THR A 310 11.70 8.38 31.67
C THR A 310 10.27 8.80 31.98
N ALA A 311 10.06 10.02 32.53
CA ALA A 311 8.72 10.58 32.76
C ALA A 311 8.12 11.20 31.48
N SER A 312 8.95 11.66 30.54
CA SER A 312 8.55 12.28 29.28
C SER A 312 7.94 11.29 28.26
N ASP A 313 8.34 10.02 28.27
CA ASP A 313 7.79 8.98 27.38
C ASP A 313 6.38 8.51 27.78
N ARG A 314 5.82 9.02 28.88
CA ARG A 314 4.47 8.68 29.36
C ARG A 314 3.38 9.67 28.93
N TRP A 315 3.74 10.72 28.17
CA TRP A 315 2.83 11.82 27.75
C TRP A 315 2.53 11.84 26.24
N SER A 316 2.44 10.68 25.58
CA SER A 316 2.02 10.59 24.16
C SER A 316 0.92 9.55 23.85
N SER A 317 0.24 8.99 24.86
CA SER A 317 -0.82 7.99 24.63
C SER A 317 -2.13 8.20 25.41
N THR A 318 -2.46 9.43 25.81
CA THR A 318 -3.83 9.76 26.27
C THR A 318 -4.28 11.13 25.76
N HIS A 319 -4.72 11.16 24.50
CA HIS A 319 -5.72 12.14 24.04
C HIS A 319 -6.97 11.39 23.59
N THR A 320 -7.75 10.97 24.58
CA THR A 320 -9.19 10.79 24.47
C THR A 320 -9.83 11.55 25.63
N GLY A 321 -10.71 12.50 25.30
CA GLY A 321 -11.67 13.08 26.25
C GLY A 321 -11.20 14.34 26.98
N SER A 322 -11.80 15.46 26.56
CA SER A 322 -11.94 16.77 27.24
C SER A 322 -11.74 16.82 28.76
N PRO A 323 -11.33 18.00 29.26
CA PRO A 323 -12.14 18.60 30.32
C PRO A 323 -12.49 20.06 30.02
N THR A 324 -13.78 20.35 30.19
CA THR A 324 -14.37 21.67 30.37
C THR A 324 -13.50 22.58 31.23
N CYS A 325 -13.00 23.65 30.64
CA CYS A 325 -12.27 24.73 31.29
C CYS A 325 -13.22 25.55 32.19
N ARG A 326 -13.34 25.19 33.48
CA ARG A 326 -13.94 26.04 34.52
C ARG A 326 -12.87 26.96 35.13
N ARG A 327 -12.38 27.94 34.36
CA ARG A 327 -11.61 29.05 34.96
C ARG A 327 -11.56 30.30 34.08
N CYS A 328 -12.73 30.82 33.71
CA CYS A 328 -12.84 32.21 33.24
C CYS A 328 -14.27 32.75 33.39
N ARG A 329 -14.60 33.31 34.57
CA ARG A 329 -15.60 34.39 34.76
C ARG A 329 -15.61 34.87 36.20
N ARG A 330 -14.63 35.70 36.55
CA ARG A 330 -14.80 36.78 37.53
C ARG A 330 -14.41 38.05 36.80
N ILE A 331 -15.41 38.84 36.41
CA ILE A 331 -15.44 40.31 36.27
C ILE A 331 -16.90 40.64 35.91
N ARG A 332 -17.63 41.18 36.90
CA ARG A 332 -18.73 42.16 36.84
C ARG A 332 -19.61 42.01 38.07
N THR A 333 -19.15 42.62 39.17
CA THR A 333 -20.04 43.28 40.12
C THR A 333 -20.37 44.66 39.56
N SER A 334 -21.66 44.98 39.39
CA SER A 334 -22.30 46.23 39.81
C SER A 334 -23.63 46.49 39.06
N SER A 335 -24.52 47.20 39.76
CA SER A 335 -25.89 47.65 39.42
C SER A 335 -26.97 46.56 39.57
N SER A 336 -27.72 46.60 40.70
CA SER A 336 -29.07 47.20 40.81
C SER A 336 -30.16 46.22 40.34
N ARG A 337 -31.30 45.98 40.97
CA ARG A 337 -32.12 46.73 41.92
C ARG A 337 -33.30 45.78 42.28
N SER A 338 -33.79 45.87 43.51
CA SER A 338 -35.21 45.72 43.96
C SER A 338 -36.14 44.67 43.32
N CYS A 339 -36.55 43.66 44.12
CA CYS A 339 -37.90 43.42 44.64
C CYS A 339 -37.95 42.01 45.25
#